data_AF-A0AA39RCS9-F1
#
_entry.id   AF-A0AA39RCS9-F1
#
_cell.length_a   1.000
_cell.length_b   1.000
_cell.length_c   1.000
_cell.angle_alpha   90.00
_cell.angle_beta   90.00
_cell.angle_gamma   90.00
#
_symmetry.space_group_name_H-M   'P 1'
#
loop_
_entity.id
_entity.type
_entity.pdbx_description
1 polymer ?
#
loop_
_entity_poly.entity_id
_entity_poly.type
_entity_poly.pdbx_seq_one_letter_code
_entity_poly.pdbx_strand_id
1 'polypeptide(L)'
;MVHPFFGATKELDKIIEMYKFMYPSSTGRDDDPKLNPEVDVNLKSMVGDRVLVCAVEKDLIRDRGLAYYDVLLKSEWNGNVEFYETLGEGHCFHLFNPNSENVGPLNDIIVNFIYQD
;
A
#
# COMPACT_ATOMS: atom_id res chain seq x y z
N MET A 1 6.64 1.20 -10.43
CA MET A 1 6.32 -0.16 -9.96
C MET A 1 5.25 0.00 -8.89
N VAL A 2 4.09 -0.63 -9.04
CA VAL A 2 3.11 -0.70 -7.93
C VAL A 2 3.66 -1.74 -6.98
N HIS A 3 4.15 -1.33 -5.81
CA HIS A 3 4.58 -2.27 -4.79
C HIS A 3 3.32 -2.96 -4.27
N PRO A 4 3.13 -4.27 -4.47
CA PRO A 4 1.91 -4.92 -4.05
C PRO A 4 1.99 -5.07 -2.53
N PHE A 5 1.32 -4.21 -1.77
CA PHE A 5 0.95 -4.56 -0.41
C PHE A 5 -0.56 -4.62 -0.26
N PHE A 6 -1.04 -5.84 -0.33
CA PHE A 6 -2.32 -6.27 0.18
C PHE A 6 -1.90 -7.48 1.04
N GLY A 7 -2.13 -7.50 2.35
CA GLY A 7 -1.55 -8.58 3.17
C GLY A 7 -1.58 -8.39 4.68
N ALA A 8 -2.26 -9.32 5.34
CA ALA A 8 -2.45 -9.48 6.79
C ALA A 8 -3.16 -8.31 7.48
N THR A 9 -4.36 -8.47 8.02
CA THR A 9 -4.65 -7.93 9.37
C THR A 9 -4.84 -9.17 10.23
N LYS A 10 -4.82 -9.05 11.56
CA LYS A 10 -4.86 -10.22 12.45
C LYS A 10 -6.12 -11.10 12.30
N GLU A 11 -7.07 -10.77 11.43
CA GLU A 11 -8.42 -11.38 11.43
C GLU A 11 -9.09 -11.59 10.06
N LEU A 12 -8.40 -12.11 9.04
CA LEU A 12 -9.17 -12.69 7.91
C LEU A 12 -8.46 -13.89 7.27
N ASP A 13 -8.81 -15.10 7.72
CA ASP A 13 -8.34 -16.38 7.15
C ASP A 13 -8.49 -16.42 5.61
N LYS A 14 -9.54 -15.78 5.08
CA LYS A 14 -9.76 -15.65 3.62
C LYS A 14 -8.66 -14.86 2.90
N ILE A 15 -8.08 -13.85 3.54
CA ILE A 15 -6.98 -13.07 2.96
C ILE A 15 -5.72 -13.95 2.90
N ILE A 16 -5.45 -14.72 3.96
CA ILE A 16 -4.32 -15.66 4.00
C ILE A 16 -4.49 -16.75 2.91
N GLU A 17 -5.68 -17.32 2.80
CA GLU A 17 -6.01 -18.31 1.77
C GLU A 17 -5.87 -17.74 0.36
N MET A 18 -6.35 -16.51 0.13
CA MET A 18 -6.18 -15.80 -1.14
C MET A 18 -4.70 -15.63 -1.50
N TYR A 19 -3.83 -15.23 -0.55
CA TYR A 19 -2.40 -15.13 -0.82
C TYR A 19 -1.76 -16.45 -1.15
N LYS A 20 -2.09 -17.49 -0.38
CA LYS A 20 -1.59 -18.85 -0.67
C LYS A 20 -2.08 -19.37 -2.01
N PHE A 21 -3.27 -18.98 -2.44
CA PHE A 21 -3.78 -19.32 -3.77
C PHE A 21 -2.99 -18.61 -4.88
N MET A 22 -2.75 -17.29 -4.75
CA MET A 22 -2.01 -16.51 -5.75
C MET A 22 -0.51 -16.84 -5.77
N TYR A 23 0.07 -17.10 -4.60
CA TYR A 23 1.49 -17.43 -4.41
C TYR A 23 1.64 -18.58 -3.40
N PRO A 24 1.66 -19.84 -3.86
CA PRO A 24 1.67 -21.02 -2.99
C PRO A 24 2.83 -21.11 -2.01
N SER A 25 3.96 -20.45 -2.30
CA SER A 25 5.10 -20.37 -1.38
C SER A 25 4.99 -19.22 -0.36
N SER A 26 3.95 -18.39 -0.41
CA SER A 26 3.68 -17.36 0.60
C SER A 26 3.20 -18.00 1.89
N THR A 27 3.61 -17.47 3.03
CA THR A 27 2.98 -17.78 4.31
C THR A 27 1.58 -17.14 4.41
N GLY A 28 1.30 -16.12 3.59
CA GLY A 28 0.13 -15.26 3.65
C GLY A 28 0.10 -14.36 4.88
N ARG A 29 1.24 -14.20 5.58
CA ARG A 29 1.36 -13.58 6.91
C ARG A 29 2.47 -12.52 6.92
N ASP A 30 2.61 -11.85 8.06
CA ASP A 30 3.56 -10.74 8.29
C ASP A 30 5.04 -11.13 8.23
N ASP A 31 5.35 -12.43 8.20
CA ASP A 31 6.70 -12.98 8.04
C ASP A 31 7.11 -13.14 6.57
N ASP A 32 6.20 -12.90 5.61
CA ASP A 32 6.53 -12.91 4.19
C ASP A 32 7.02 -11.52 3.74
N PRO A 33 8.28 -11.38 3.27
CA PRO A 33 8.81 -10.09 2.80
C PRO A 33 8.11 -9.55 1.55
N LYS A 34 7.35 -10.39 0.83
CA LYS A 34 6.50 -9.93 -0.30
C LYS A 34 5.28 -9.17 0.17
N LEU A 35 4.86 -9.44 1.40
CA LEU A 35 3.74 -8.79 2.03
C LEU A 35 4.34 -7.68 2.91
N ASN A 36 5.06 -8.01 3.97
CA ASN A 36 5.53 -7.01 4.92
C ASN A 36 6.93 -6.47 4.56
N PRO A 37 7.09 -5.18 4.22
CA PRO A 37 8.42 -4.60 3.96
C PRO A 37 9.32 -4.60 5.20
N GLU A 38 8.77 -4.67 6.41
CA GLU A 38 9.54 -4.66 7.66
C GLU A 38 10.50 -5.85 7.77
N VAL A 39 10.15 -6.98 7.13
CA VAL A 39 10.97 -8.20 7.12
C VAL A 39 11.75 -8.39 5.82
N ASP A 40 11.68 -7.45 4.88
CA ASP A 40 12.48 -7.50 3.65
C ASP A 40 13.89 -6.97 3.86
N VAL A 41 14.86 -7.89 3.90
CA VAL A 41 16.30 -7.57 4.02
C VAL A 41 16.84 -6.71 2.88
N ASN A 42 16.13 -6.65 1.74
CA ASN A 42 16.53 -5.89 0.57
C ASN A 42 15.85 -4.52 0.48
N LEU A 43 15.02 -4.13 1.45
CA LEU A 43 14.27 -2.87 1.41
C LEU A 43 15.18 -1.66 1.16
N LYS A 44 16.34 -1.62 1.82
CA LYS A 44 17.34 -0.55 1.65
C LYS A 44 17.92 -0.42 0.24
N SER A 45 17.82 -1.48 -0.56
CA SER A 45 18.27 -1.54 -1.95
C SER A 45 17.15 -1.30 -2.96
N MET A 46 15.97 -0.89 -2.51
CA MET A 46 14.86 -0.54 -3.39
C MET A 46 15.28 0.58 -4.34
N VAL A 47 15.20 0.30 -5.64
CA VAL A 47 15.70 1.17 -6.73
C VAL A 47 14.82 2.39 -6.97
N GLY A 48 13.54 2.35 -6.56
CA GLY A 48 12.67 3.52 -6.68
C GLY A 48 13.14 4.64 -5.76
N ASP A 49 13.13 5.87 -6.23
CA ASP A 49 13.53 7.04 -5.44
C ASP A 49 12.35 7.70 -4.72
N ARG A 50 11.13 7.40 -5.17
CA ARG A 50 9.88 7.97 -4.63
C ARG A 50 8.80 6.90 -4.54
N VAL A 51 8.00 6.97 -3.49
CA VAL A 51 6.82 6.13 -3.28
C VAL A 51 5.66 7.00 -2.80
N LEU A 52 4.49 6.86 -3.44
CA LEU A 52 3.24 7.41 -2.94
C LEU A 52 2.37 6.27 -2.42
N VAL A 53 1.89 6.41 -1.19
CA VAL A 53 0.96 5.48 -0.56
C VAL A 53 -0.40 6.16 -0.44
N CYS A 54 -1.40 5.63 -1.16
CA CYS A 54 -2.77 6.09 -1.06
C CYS A 54 -3.60 5.10 -0.23
N ALA A 55 -4.29 5.59 0.80
CA ALA A 55 -5.21 4.81 1.62
C ALA A 55 -6.58 5.50 1.69
N VAL A 56 -7.60 4.78 2.16
CA VAL A 56 -8.93 5.34 2.37
C VAL A 56 -9.47 4.92 3.74
N GLU A 57 -10.20 5.83 4.39
CA GLU A 57 -10.57 5.72 5.81
C GLU A 57 -11.34 4.43 6.15
N LYS A 58 -12.24 3.98 5.26
CA LYS A 58 -13.12 2.83 5.53
C LYS A 58 -12.58 1.51 4.98
N ASP A 59 -11.31 1.48 4.54
CA ASP A 59 -10.71 0.25 4.02
C ASP A 59 -10.25 -0.67 5.15
N LEU A 60 -10.54 -1.97 5.01
CA LEU A 60 -10.09 -3.00 5.94
C LEU A 60 -8.56 -3.14 5.97
N ILE A 61 -7.88 -2.70 4.91
CA ILE A 61 -6.41 -2.73 4.79
C ILE A 61 -5.76 -1.35 4.95
N ARG A 62 -6.51 -0.33 5.38
CA ARG A 62 -6.01 1.04 5.59
C ARG A 62 -4.74 1.08 6.45
N ASP A 63 -4.80 0.44 7.62
CA ASP A 63 -3.70 0.44 8.60
C ASP A 63 -2.45 -0.26 8.04
N ARG A 64 -2.61 -1.10 7.02
CA ARG A 64 -1.49 -1.73 6.31
C ARG A 64 -0.82 -0.81 5.33
N GLY A 65 -1.56 0.05 4.63
CA GLY A 65 -0.97 1.16 3.90
C GLY A 65 -0.17 2.08 4.81
N LEU A 66 -0.73 2.44 5.98
CA LEU A 66 -0.03 3.28 6.95
C LEU A 66 1.24 2.61 7.51
N ALA A 67 1.18 1.31 7.84
CA ALA A 67 2.35 0.57 8.30
C ALA A 67 3.46 0.52 7.24
N TYR A 68 3.10 0.35 5.97
CA TYR A 68 4.05 0.37 4.85
C TYR A 68 4.77 1.73 4.75
N TYR A 69 4.01 2.83 4.83
CA TYR A 69 4.55 4.19 4.87
C TYR A 69 5.53 4.37 6.04
N ASP A 70 5.13 3.96 7.24
CA ASP A 70 5.93 4.06 8.45
C ASP A 70 7.24 3.25 8.37
N VAL A 71 7.20 2.06 7.77
CA VAL A 71 8.39 1.22 7.58
C VAL A 71 9.37 1.89 6.63
N LEU A 72 8.88 2.40 5.49
CA LEU A 72 9.74 3.11 4.54
C LEU A 72 10.40 4.33 5.19
N LEU A 73 9.64 5.15 5.92
CA LEU A 73 10.17 6.31 6.65
C LEU A 73 11.29 5.97 7.63
N LYS A 74 11.23 4.80 8.28
CA LYS A 74 12.18 4.36 9.32
C LYS A 74 13.33 3.52 8.77
N SER A 75 13.25 3.12 7.50
CA SER A 75 14.22 2.22 6.87
C SER A 75 15.51 2.93 6.44
N GLU A 76 16.52 2.14 6.03
CA GLU A 76 17.75 2.66 5.41
C GLU A 76 17.59 2.92 3.90
N TRP A 77 16.37 2.85 3.35
CA TRP A 77 16.12 3.20 1.95
C TRP A 77 16.28 4.72 1.77
N ASN A 78 17.06 5.12 0.76
CA ASN A 78 17.44 6.52 0.53
C ASN A 78 16.43 7.32 -0.32
N GLY A 79 15.22 6.81 -0.51
CA GLY A 79 14.18 7.51 -1.26
C GLY A 79 13.21 8.30 -0.37
N ASN A 80 12.16 8.84 -0.99
CA ASN A 80 11.13 9.63 -0.32
C ASN A 80 9.78 8.91 -0.39
N VAL A 81 9.03 8.94 0.71
CA VAL A 81 7.68 8.39 0.76
C VAL A 81 6.66 9.47 1.12
N GLU A 82 5.55 9.50 0.40
CA GLU A 82 4.38 10.35 0.64
C GLU A 82 3.17 9.49 1.02
N PHE A 83 2.31 10.01 1.90
CA PHE A 83 1.07 9.36 2.30
C PHE A 83 -0.12 10.28 2.04
N TYR A 84 -1.12 9.75 1.35
CA TYR A 84 -2.38 10.45 1.11
C TYR A 84 -3.55 9.57 1.54
N GLU A 85 -4.38 10.09 2.44
CA GLU A 85 -5.57 9.39 2.90
C GLU A 85 -6.84 10.10 2.41
N THR A 86 -7.70 9.36 1.71
CA THR A 86 -9.03 9.84 1.34
C THR A 86 -10.04 9.49 2.43
N LEU A 87 -10.60 10.52 3.07
CA LEU A 87 -11.59 10.37 4.11
C LEU A 87 -12.98 10.05 3.54
N GLY A 88 -13.79 9.32 4.30
CA GLY A 88 -15.17 8.97 3.94
C GLY A 88 -15.32 7.86 2.89
N GLU A 89 -14.25 7.44 2.23
CA GLU A 89 -14.28 6.46 1.13
C GLU A 89 -13.89 5.04 1.57
N GLY A 90 -14.38 4.06 0.83
CA GLY A 90 -14.09 2.63 1.02
C GLY A 90 -13.18 2.05 -0.06
N HIS A 91 -12.83 0.77 0.11
CA HIS A 91 -11.93 0.04 -0.79
C HIS A 91 -12.28 0.25 -2.27
N CYS A 92 -11.29 0.67 -3.07
CA CYS A 92 -11.44 0.92 -4.51
C CYS A 92 -12.57 1.89 -4.89
N PHE A 93 -12.90 2.89 -4.06
CA PHE A 93 -14.00 3.84 -4.35
C PHE A 93 -13.90 4.51 -5.72
N HIS A 94 -12.69 4.83 -6.19
CA HIS A 94 -12.48 5.48 -7.49
C HIS A 94 -12.93 4.61 -8.68
N LEU A 95 -12.96 3.28 -8.50
CA LEU A 95 -13.47 2.34 -9.49
C LEU A 95 -14.99 2.11 -9.35
N PHE A 96 -15.47 1.94 -8.11
CA PHE A 96 -16.86 1.58 -7.83
C PHE A 96 -17.81 2.78 -7.76
N ASN A 97 -17.29 3.97 -7.48
CA ASN A 97 -18.00 5.24 -7.43
C ASN A 97 -17.19 6.34 -8.14
N PRO A 98 -17.06 6.29 -9.47
CA PRO A 98 -16.27 7.25 -10.24
C PRO A 98 -16.80 8.69 -10.18
N ASN A 99 -18.02 8.90 -9.67
CA ASN A 99 -18.64 10.21 -9.48
C ASN A 99 -18.42 10.78 -8.07
N SER A 100 -17.67 10.10 -7.20
CA SER A 100 -17.30 10.67 -5.90
C SER A 100 -16.52 11.97 -6.10
N GLU A 101 -16.84 12.98 -5.29
CA GLU A 101 -16.11 14.24 -5.22
C GLU A 101 -14.63 14.04 -4.86
N ASN A 102 -14.28 12.90 -4.25
CA ASN A 102 -12.92 12.55 -3.87
C ASN A 102 -12.07 11.97 -5.02
N VAL A 103 -12.67 11.64 -6.18
CA VAL A 103 -11.92 11.10 -7.33
C VAL A 103 -11.01 12.15 -7.95
N GLY A 104 -11.47 13.39 -8.06
CA GLY A 104 -10.66 14.51 -8.55
C GLY A 104 -9.40 14.73 -7.70
N PRO A 105 -9.54 14.97 -6.38
CA PRO A 105 -8.42 15.11 -5.46
C PRO A 105 -7.43 13.94 -5.49
N LEU A 106 -7.91 12.68 -5.54
CA LEU A 106 -7.03 11.51 -5.66
C LEU A 106 -6.22 11.55 -6.96
N ASN A 107 -6.86 11.88 -8.09
CA ASN A 107 -6.20 11.98 -9.38
C ASN A 107 -5.15 13.10 -9.37
N ASP A 108 -5.45 14.25 -8.78
CA ASP A 108 -4.51 15.37 -8.69
C ASP A 108 -3.25 14.95 -7.92
N ILE A 109 -3.38 14.23 -6.80
CA ILE A 109 -2.25 13.71 -6.03
C ILE A 109 -1.40 12.74 -6.87
N ILE A 110 -2.04 11.81 -7.58
CA ILE A 110 -1.34 10.82 -8.43
C ILE A 110 -0.61 11.52 -9.59
N VAL A 111 -1.29 12.44 -10.28
CA VAL A 111 -0.73 13.21 -11.39
C VAL A 111 0.45 14.05 -10.90
N ASN A 112 0.30 14.77 -9.79
CA ASN A 112 1.38 15.56 -9.21
C ASN A 112 2.57 14.69 -8.83
N PHE A 113 2.36 13.54 -8.21
CA PHE A 113 3.46 12.63 -7.86
C PHE A 113 4.23 12.10 -9.09
N ILE A 114 3.53 11.83 -10.19
CA ILE A 114 4.13 11.35 -11.44
C ILE A 114 4.93 12.47 -12.13
N TYR A 115 4.39 13.68 -12.16
CA TYR A 115 4.99 14.82 -12.87
C TYR A 115 5.87 15.72 -12.00
N GLN A 116 6.00 15.44 -10.71
CA GLN A 116 7.04 16.05 -9.88
C GLN A 116 8.40 15.70 -10.48
N ASP A 117 9.20 16.72 -10.77
CA ASP A 117 10.61 16.57 -11.16
C ASP A 117 11.42 16.05 -9.96
#